data_AF-A0A2E0JK69-F1
#
_entry.id   AF-A0A2E0JK69-F1
#
_cell.length_a   1.000
_cell.length_b   1.000
_cell.length_c   1.000
_cell.angle_alpha   90.00
_cell.angle_beta   90.00
_cell.angle_gamma   90.00
#
_symmetry.space_group_name_H-M   'P 1'
#
loop_
_entity.id
_entity.type
_entity.pdbx_description
1 polymer ?
#
loop_
_entity_poly.entity_id
_entity_poly.type
_entity_poly.pdbx_seq_one_letter_code
_entity_poly.pdbx_strand_id
1 'polypeptide(L)' 'MKVDLHGMPHSEAIEKVEEIMLLNSAKGSVDLTVITGNSPSLQSKIINQICKEYGFTYYKPPHNAGELVIQYEKI' A
#
# COMPACT_ATOMS: atom_id res chain seq x y z
N MET A 1 -4.48 -1.00 -9.69
CA MET A 1 -3.05 -0.93 -10.09
C MET A 1 -2.26 -1.97 -9.31
N LYS A 2 -1.09 -2.38 -9.78
CA LYS A 2 -0.22 -3.33 -9.04
C LYS A 2 1.22 -2.83 -9.01
N VAL A 3 1.87 -2.91 -7.84
CA VAL A 3 3.28 -2.57 -7.66
C VAL A 3 4.01 -3.70 -6.91
N ASP A 4 5.18 -4.08 -7.41
CA ASP A 4 6.05 -5.06 -6.75
C ASP A 4 7.16 -4.36 -5.99
N LEU A 5 7.23 -4.62 -4.68
CA LEU A 5 8.21 -4.09 -3.73
C LEU A 5 9.06 -5.20 -3.12
N HIS A 6 8.92 -6.44 -3.58
CA HIS A 6 9.70 -7.55 -3.05
C HIS A 6 11.20 -7.30 -3.24
N GLY A 7 11.96 -7.44 -2.15
CA GLY A 7 13.40 -7.20 -2.13
C GLY A 7 13.82 -5.73 -2.08
N MET A 8 12.87 -4.78 -2.08
CA MET A 8 13.15 -3.35 -1.96
C MET A 8 13.47 -2.97 -0.50
N PRO A 9 14.41 -2.02 -0.25
CA PRO A 9 14.58 -1.43 1.07
C PRO A 9 13.27 -0.86 1.60
N HIS A 10 12.99 -1.06 2.89
CA HIS A 10 11.69 -0.67 3.44
C HIS A 10 11.41 0.82 3.31
N SER A 11 12.42 1.70 3.40
CA SER A 11 12.27 3.14 3.21
C SER A 11 11.78 3.47 1.81
N GLU A 12 12.46 2.96 0.78
CA GLU A 12 12.10 3.18 -0.62
C GLU A 12 10.71 2.60 -0.95
N ALA A 13 10.40 1.44 -0.39
CA ALA A 13 9.09 0.79 -0.56
C ALA A 13 7.96 1.64 0.04
N ILE A 14 8.19 2.27 1.20
CA ILE A 14 7.21 3.15 1.85
C ILE A 14 7.03 4.43 1.03
N GLU A 15 8.13 5.11 0.67
CA GLU A 15 8.10 6.33 -0.16
C GLU A 15 7.34 6.11 -1.47
N LYS A 16 7.60 4.97 -2.14
CA LYS A 16 6.94 4.63 -3.40
C LYS A 16 5.43 4.40 -3.23
N VAL A 17 5.01 3.74 -2.16
CA VAL A 17 3.57 3.53 -1.89
C VAL A 17 2.89 4.86 -1.56
N GLU A 18 3.53 5.70 -0.75
CA GLU A 18 3.03 7.00 -0.37
C GLU A 18 2.81 7.90 -1.59
N GLU A 19 3.83 8.01 -2.45
CA GLU A 19 3.75 8.79 -3.69
C GLU A 19 2.57 8.33 -4.58
N ILE A 20 2.47 7.01 -4.83
CA ILE A 20 1.39 6.45 -5.66
C ILE A 20 0.02 6.76 -5.05
N MET A 21 -0.13 6.56 -3.74
CA MET A 21 -1.42 6.74 -3.08
C MET A 21 -1.84 8.22 -3.04
N LEU A 22 -0.94 9.14 -2.73
CA LEU A 22 -1.24 10.58 -2.68
C LEU A 22 -1.57 11.14 -4.07
N LEU A 23 -0.78 10.80 -5.10
CA LEU A 23 -1.01 11.29 -6.46
C LEU A 23 -2.31 10.78 -7.08
N ASN A 24 -2.72 9.55 -6.77
CA ASN A 24 -3.95 8.97 -7.32
C ASN A 24 -5.19 9.29 -6.48
N SER A 25 -5.08 9.35 -5.15
CA SER A 25 -6.21 9.80 -4.31
C SER A 25 -6.64 11.24 -4.63
N ALA A 26 -5.70 12.12 -5.00
CA ALA A 26 -6.00 13.47 -5.48
C ALA A 26 -6.88 13.49 -6.75
N LYS A 27 -6.90 12.40 -7.54
CA LYS A 27 -7.72 12.26 -8.76
C LYS A 27 -9.12 11.69 -8.50
N GLY A 28 -9.44 11.34 -7.25
CA GLY A 28 -10.77 10.92 -6.82
C GLY A 28 -10.85 9.48 -6.33
N SER A 29 -10.03 8.56 -6.85
CA SER A 29 -9.98 7.19 -6.32
C SER A 29 -8.65 6.50 -6.62
N VAL A 30 -8.32 5.50 -5.81
CA VAL A 30 -7.17 4.63 -6.00
C VAL A 30 -7.51 3.23 -5.50
N ASP A 31 -7.06 2.23 -6.27
CA ASP A 31 -7.03 0.83 -5.88
C ASP A 31 -5.63 0.30 -6.24
N LEU A 32 -4.84 0.01 -5.21
CA LEU A 32 -3.45 -0.42 -5.34
C LEU A 32 -3.23 -1.78 -4.67
N THR A 33 -2.83 -2.77 -5.45
CA THR A 33 -2.27 -4.03 -4.94
C THR A 33 -0.76 -3.92 -4.81
N VAL A 34 -0.25 -4.11 -3.60
CA VAL A 34 1.17 -4.06 -3.26
C VAL A 34 1.69 -5.47 -3.01
N ILE A 35 2.73 -5.90 -3.74
CA ILE A 35 3.46 -7.14 -3.45
C ILE A 35 4.61 -6.84 -2.49
N THR A 36 4.56 -7.41 -1.29
CA THR A 36 5.59 -7.25 -0.24
C THR A 36 6.44 -8.49 -0.03
N GLY A 37 6.21 -9.57 -0.79
CA GLY A 37 7.00 -10.80 -0.74
C GLY A 37 7.00 -11.49 0.63
N ASN A 38 5.82 -11.65 1.23
CA ASN A 38 5.64 -12.21 2.58
C ASN A 38 6.42 -11.46 3.67
N SER A 39 6.51 -10.13 3.58
CA SER A 39 7.07 -9.28 4.64
C SER A 39 5.98 -8.64 5.50
N PRO A 40 5.57 -9.25 6.64
CA PRO A 40 4.63 -8.65 7.59
C PRO A 40 5.11 -7.32 8.16
N SER A 41 6.43 -7.14 8.29
CA SER A 41 7.03 -5.92 8.80
C SER A 41 6.91 -4.77 7.81
N LEU A 42 7.12 -5.01 6.50
CA LEU A 42 6.86 -3.99 5.47
C LEU A 42 5.37 -3.65 5.40
N GLN A 43 4.48 -4.66 5.39
CA GLN A 43 3.03 -4.41 5.41
C GLN A 43 2.61 -3.58 6.62
N SER A 44 3.13 -3.88 7.81
CA SER A 44 2.81 -3.14 9.03
C SER A 44 3.29 -1.68 8.96
N LYS A 45 4.46 -1.42 8.36
CA LYS A 45 4.93 -0.05 8.14
C LYS A 45 4.03 0.70 7.16
N ILE A 46 3.68 0.11 6.03
CA ILE A 46 2.75 0.71 5.05
C ILE A 46 1.39 1.02 5.70
N ILE A 47 0.83 0.07 6.47
CA ILE A 47 -0.44 0.28 7.16
C ILE A 47 -0.35 1.42 8.17
N ASN A 48 0.70 1.45 9.00
CA ASN A 48 0.80 2.42 10.09
C ASN A 48 1.22 3.81 9.63
N GLN A 49 2.12 3.92 8.65
CA GLN A 49 2.69 5.20 8.22
C GLN A 49 1.92 5.84 7.07
N ILE A 50 1.19 5.05 6.28
CA ILE A 50 0.48 5.56 5.10
C ILE A 50 -1.02 5.40 5.30
N CYS A 51 -1.50 4.17 5.50
CA CYS A 51 -2.96 3.94 5.51
C CYS A 51 -3.64 4.65 6.69
N LYS A 52 -3.09 4.52 7.90
CA LYS A 52 -3.63 5.20 9.09
C LYS A 52 -3.43 6.71 9.07
N GLU A 53 -2.30 7.19 8.56
CA GLU A 53 -1.97 8.61 8.48
C GLU A 53 -2.92 9.36 7.55
N TYR A 54 -3.15 8.82 6.35
CA TYR A 54 -3.94 9.47 5.30
C TYR A 54 -5.39 8.99 5.22
N GLY A 55 -5.80 8.06 6.09
CA GLY A 55 -7.16 7.52 6.12
C GLY A 55 -7.50 6.60 4.95
N PHE A 56 -6.51 5.91 4.37
CA PHE A 56 -6.75 4.89 3.35
C PHE A 56 -7.22 3.58 3.98
N THR A 57 -8.12 2.88 3.29
CA THR A 57 -8.55 1.54 3.69
C THR A 57 -7.57 0.50 3.14
N TYR A 58 -7.48 -0.64 3.81
CA TYR A 58 -6.59 -1.72 3.39
C TYR A 58 -7.20 -3.10 3.66
N TYR A 59 -6.75 -4.07 2.87
CA TYR A 59 -7.17 -5.46 2.95
C TYR A 59 -5.97 -6.39 2.70
N LYS A 60 -5.87 -7.44 3.50
CA LYS A 60 -4.87 -8.51 3.32
C LYS A 60 -5.58 -9.74 2.71
N PRO A 61 -5.30 -10.08 1.44
CA PRO A 61 -5.91 -11.25 0.81
C PRO A 61 -5.56 -12.55 1.56
N PRO A 62 -6.54 -13.39 1.94
CA PRO A 62 -6.29 -14.61 2.70
C PRO A 62 -5.59 -15.69 1.86
N HIS A 63 -5.68 -15.61 0.53
CA HIS A 63 -5.06 -16.54 -0.40
C HIS A 63 -3.63 -16.14 -0.79
N ASN A 64 -3.15 -14.96 -0.38
CA ASN A 64 -1.79 -14.50 -0.67
C ASN A 64 -1.24 -13.60 0.45
N ALA A 65 -0.43 -14.19 1.34
CA ALA A 65 0.16 -13.48 2.47
C ALA A 65 1.17 -12.39 2.06
N GLY A 66 1.63 -12.40 0.81
CA GLY A 66 2.57 -11.43 0.25
C GLY A 66 1.89 -10.22 -0.36
N GLU A 67 0.56 -10.15 -0.34
CA GLU A 67 -0.21 -9.06 -0.92
C GLU A 67 -0.84 -8.17 0.15
N LEU A 68 -0.90 -6.87 -0.16
CA LEU A 68 -1.67 -5.87 0.57
C LEU A 68 -2.42 -5.02 -0.46
N VAL A 69 -3.73 -4.95 -0.35
CA VAL A 69 -4.57 -4.07 -1.17
C VAL A 69 -4.84 -2.80 -0.37
N ILE A 70 -4.68 -1.65 -0.99
CA ILE A 70 -4.93 -0.33 -0.40
C ILE A 70 -5.89 0.43 -1.31
N GLN A 71 -6.93 1.02 -0.72
CA GLN A 71 -8.01 1.66 -1.45
C GLN A 71 -8.36 3.03 -0.84
N TYR A 72 -8.83 3.92 -1.70
CA TYR A 72 -9.46 5.18 -1.31
C TYR A 72 -10.40 5.66 -2.40
N GLU A 73 -11.51 6.26 -1.99
CA GLU A 73 -12.47 6.92 -2.86
C GLU A 73 -12.92 8.21 -2.18
N LYS A 74 -12.86 9.32 -2.92
CA LYS A 74 -13.33 10.62 -2.47
C LYS A 74 -14.85 10.66 -2.58
N ILE A 75 -15.52 10.78 -1.44
CA ILE A 75 -16.97 10.97 -1.34
C ILE A 75 -17.35 12.37 -1.86
#